data_AF-A0A953Q583-F1
#
_entry.id   AF-A0A953Q583-F1
#
_cell.length_a   1.000
_cell.length_b   1.000
_cell.length_c   1.000
_cell.angle_alpha   90.00
_cell.angle_beta   90.00
_cell.angle_gamma   90.00
#
_symmetry.space_group_name_H-M   'P 1'
#
loop_
_entity.id
_entity.type
_entity.pdbx_description
1 polymer ?
#
loop_
_entity_poly.entity_id
_entity_poly.type
_entity_poly.pdbx_seq_one_letter_code
_entity_poly.pdbx_strand_id
1 'polypeptide(L)'
;MRGRDHLAQPVYYNTTGVVVKGSLRQRPQICGYARFDVIGGFDPNYPGRMIDRVFECAEPSMWMGCNKLLFRRLLGAGVHPDGFLVVATSALMGHVNVGTEDWRSPDTWLLSFSECAGNQEMMLLMGTQGWIHSDLGRFVLKPSELRPWPARLAFCAGE
;
A
#
# COMPACT_ATOMS: atom_id res chain seq x y z
N MET A 1 21.71 -39.28 7.25
CA MET A 1 20.68 -38.34 6.80
C MET A 1 20.57 -37.22 7.84
N ARG A 2 21.06 -36.01 7.57
CA ARG A 2 20.86 -34.85 8.45
C ARG A 2 19.54 -34.20 8.07
N GLY A 3 18.62 -34.09 9.01
CA GLY A 3 17.40 -33.30 8.86
C GLY A 3 17.78 -31.86 8.51
N ARG A 4 17.12 -31.30 7.49
CA ARG A 4 17.16 -29.86 7.28
C ARG A 4 16.38 -29.24 8.42
N ASP A 5 17.08 -28.67 9.38
CA ASP A 5 16.49 -27.68 10.27
C ASP A 5 15.90 -26.58 9.39
N HIS A 6 14.56 -26.50 9.36
CA HIS A 6 13.85 -25.42 8.69
C HIS A 6 14.03 -24.18 9.59
N LEU A 7 15.17 -23.51 9.43
CA LEU A 7 15.38 -22.21 10.07
C LEU A 7 14.23 -21.30 9.65
N ALA A 8 13.48 -20.80 10.64
CA ALA A 8 12.40 -19.86 10.40
C ALA A 8 12.95 -18.67 9.61
N GLN A 9 12.41 -18.44 8.42
CA GLN A 9 12.84 -17.31 7.61
C GLN A 9 12.17 -16.03 8.13
N PRO A 10 12.91 -14.89 8.18
CA PRO A 10 12.32 -13.64 8.62
C PRO A 10 11.22 -13.20 7.65
N VAL A 11 10.14 -12.69 8.21
CA VAL A 11 9.01 -12.11 7.47
C VAL A 11 8.79 -10.70 7.97
N TYR A 12 8.50 -9.79 7.05
CA TYR A 12 8.30 -8.37 7.34
C TYR A 12 6.87 -7.97 7.03
N TYR A 13 6.30 -7.16 7.91
CA TYR A 13 4.95 -6.64 7.78
C TYR A 13 5.00 -5.11 7.74
N ASN A 14 4.33 -4.53 6.77
CA ASN A 14 4.08 -3.10 6.70
C ASN A 14 2.58 -2.84 6.84
N THR A 15 2.21 -1.80 7.57
CA THR A 15 0.84 -1.40 7.88
C THR A 15 0.81 0.12 8.07
N THR A 16 -0.38 0.71 8.19
CA THR A 16 -0.50 2.16 8.39
C THR A 16 -0.36 2.57 9.86
N GLY A 17 -0.05 3.84 10.07
CA GLY A 17 -0.10 4.50 11.35
C GLY A 17 0.12 6.00 11.18
N VAL A 18 -0.52 6.79 12.04
CA VAL A 18 -0.46 8.25 11.96
C VAL A 18 0.48 8.81 13.03
N VAL A 19 1.28 9.82 12.67
CA VAL A 19 2.16 10.50 13.62
C VAL A 19 1.38 11.58 14.36
N VAL A 20 1.23 11.44 15.68
CA VAL A 20 0.56 12.40 16.55
C VAL A 20 1.53 12.87 17.62
N LYS A 21 1.81 14.17 17.65
CA LYS A 21 2.78 14.80 18.59
C LYS A 21 4.14 14.09 18.58
N GLY A 22 4.65 13.78 17.38
CA GLY A 22 5.94 13.10 17.17
C GLY A 22 5.95 11.60 17.48
N SER A 23 4.84 11.00 17.89
CA SER A 23 4.74 9.55 18.16
C SER A 23 3.87 8.85 17.12
N LEU A 24 4.35 7.74 16.57
CA LEU A 24 3.55 6.89 15.69
C LEU A 24 2.41 6.22 16.48
N ARG A 25 1.18 6.34 15.98
CA ARG A 25 -0.02 5.73 16.53
C ARG A 25 -0.71 4.93 15.43
N GLN A 26 -0.78 3.60 15.60
CA GLN A 26 -1.45 2.75 14.62
C GLN A 26 -2.96 3.04 14.57
N ARG A 27 -3.71 2.91 15.67
CA ARG A 27 -5.16 3.26 15.72
C ARG A 27 -5.93 2.78 14.47
N PRO A 28 -5.85 1.48 14.16
CA PRO A 28 -6.43 0.96 12.93
C PRO A 28 -7.95 1.08 12.98
N GLN A 29 -8.52 1.61 11.90
CA GLN A 29 -9.95 1.49 11.60
C GLN A 29 -10.19 0.27 10.69
N ILE A 30 -9.24 -0.03 9.78
CA ILE A 30 -9.20 -1.26 8.99
C ILE A 30 -7.83 -1.92 9.16
N CYS A 31 -7.86 -3.14 9.69
CA CYS A 31 -6.68 -3.95 9.89
C CYS A 31 -6.15 -4.50 8.55
N GLY A 32 -4.87 -4.29 8.26
CA GLY A 32 -4.22 -5.08 7.23
C GLY A 32 -2.73 -4.85 7.07
N TYR A 33 -2.12 -5.75 6.30
CA TYR A 33 -0.67 -5.87 6.24
C TYR A 33 -0.19 -6.23 4.83
N ALA A 34 0.76 -5.45 4.33
CA ALA A 34 1.64 -5.87 3.25
C ALA A 34 2.74 -6.74 3.86
N ARG A 35 2.84 -7.99 3.41
CA ARG A 35 3.83 -8.95 3.89
C ARG A 35 4.91 -9.17 2.84
N PHE A 36 6.16 -9.12 3.28
CA PHE A 36 7.33 -9.41 2.47
C PHE A 36 8.13 -10.54 3.08
N ASP A 37 8.48 -11.54 2.28
CA ASP A 37 9.39 -12.61 2.68
C ASP A 37 10.80 -12.28 2.16
N VAL A 38 11.85 -12.50 2.97
CA VAL A 38 13.24 -12.18 2.60
C VAL A 38 13.68 -12.90 1.33
N ILE A 39 13.29 -14.16 1.18
CA ILE A 39 13.58 -14.96 -0.02
C ILE A 39 12.96 -14.36 -1.29
N GLY A 40 11.94 -13.53 -1.13
CA GLY A 40 11.34 -12.75 -2.20
C GLY A 40 12.17 -11.55 -2.65
N GLY A 41 13.37 -11.32 -2.09
CA GLY A 41 14.26 -10.22 -2.50
C GLY A 41 13.96 -8.88 -1.81
N PHE A 42 13.08 -8.86 -0.81
CA PHE A 42 12.93 -7.70 0.06
C PHE A 42 14.14 -7.57 0.99
N ASP A 43 14.81 -6.42 0.94
CA ASP A 43 15.93 -6.11 1.83
C ASP A 43 15.48 -5.19 2.98
N PRO A 44 15.29 -5.74 4.19
CA PRO A 44 14.82 -4.98 5.35
C PRO A 44 15.84 -3.95 5.87
N ASN A 45 17.13 -4.09 5.52
CA ASN A 45 18.16 -3.15 5.95
C ASN A 45 18.18 -1.90 5.08
N TYR A 46 17.61 -1.97 3.87
CA TYR A 46 17.55 -0.87 2.93
C TYR A 46 16.15 -0.72 2.32
N PRO A 47 15.11 -0.46 3.15
CA PRO A 47 13.73 -0.39 2.69
C PRO A 47 13.51 0.68 1.61
N GLY A 48 14.28 1.78 1.64
CA GLY A 48 14.23 2.81 0.59
C GLY A 48 14.63 2.29 -0.81
N ARG A 49 15.42 1.22 -0.90
CA ARG A 49 15.76 0.58 -2.20
C ARG A 49 14.63 -0.27 -2.76
N MET A 50 13.60 -0.55 -1.94
CA MET A 50 12.41 -1.30 -2.33
C MET A 50 11.30 -0.39 -2.89
N ILE A 51 11.44 0.94 -2.75
CA ILE A 51 10.61 1.92 -3.45
C ILE A 51 10.95 1.85 -4.94
N ASP A 52 9.96 2.10 -5.81
CA ASP A 52 10.13 2.06 -7.27
C ASP A 52 10.62 0.68 -7.77
N ARG A 53 10.12 -0.39 -7.14
CA ARG A 53 10.36 -1.78 -7.50
C ARG A 53 9.04 -2.51 -7.72
N VAL A 54 9.07 -3.48 -8.63
CA VAL A 54 7.90 -4.28 -8.98
C VAL A 54 8.05 -5.66 -8.37
N PHE A 55 6.98 -6.12 -7.72
CA PHE A 55 6.93 -7.43 -7.08
C PHE A 55 5.77 -8.23 -7.66
N GLU A 56 6.01 -9.54 -7.83
CA GLU A 56 4.95 -10.50 -7.98
C GLU A 56 4.20 -10.62 -6.65
N CYS A 57 2.89 -10.43 -6.67
CA CYS A 57 2.04 -10.48 -5.49
C CYS A 57 1.05 -11.65 -5.58
N ALA A 58 0.63 -12.16 -4.43
CA ALA A 58 -0.60 -12.93 -4.35
C ALA A 58 -1.82 -11.99 -4.47
N GLU A 59 -2.96 -12.53 -4.86
CA GLU A 59 -4.23 -11.81 -4.75
C GLU A 59 -4.45 -11.31 -3.32
N PRO A 60 -4.98 -10.07 -3.14
CA PRO A 60 -5.42 -9.60 -1.84
C PRO A 60 -6.39 -10.58 -1.19
N SER A 61 -6.24 -10.81 0.11
CA SER A 61 -7.08 -11.74 0.84
C SER A 61 -7.40 -11.20 2.23
N MET A 62 -8.44 -11.76 2.85
CA MET A 62 -8.76 -11.51 4.25
C MET A 62 -8.38 -12.74 5.07
N TRP A 63 -7.58 -12.53 6.12
CA TRP A 63 -7.18 -13.59 7.04
C TRP A 63 -7.36 -13.13 8.49
N MET A 64 -8.16 -13.88 9.26
CA MET A 64 -8.50 -13.57 10.65
C MET A 64 -8.98 -12.11 10.84
N GLY A 65 -9.81 -11.61 9.91
CA GLY A 65 -10.36 -10.25 9.98
C GLY A 65 -9.38 -9.13 9.61
N CYS A 66 -8.18 -9.46 9.13
CA CYS A 66 -7.22 -8.49 8.62
C CYS A 66 -6.94 -8.73 7.14
N ASN A 67 -6.89 -7.64 6.37
CA ASN A 67 -6.49 -7.70 4.96
C ASN A 67 -5.00 -8.06 4.86
N LYS A 68 -4.65 -8.88 3.87
CA LYS A 68 -3.30 -9.37 3.65
C LYS A 68 -2.97 -9.28 2.16
N LEU A 69 -1.79 -8.75 1.89
CA LEU A 69 -1.17 -8.78 0.57
C LEU A 69 0.22 -9.38 0.73
N LEU A 70 0.48 -10.51 0.06
CA LEU A 70 1.78 -11.17 0.08
C LEU A 70 2.58 -10.77 -1.16
N PHE A 71 3.71 -10.12 -0.94
CA PHE A 71 4.73 -9.86 -1.93
C PHE A 71 5.63 -11.09 -2.01
N ARG A 72 5.46 -11.88 -3.08
CA ARG A 72 6.13 -13.18 -3.25
C ARG A 72 7.58 -13.01 -3.67
N ARG A 73 7.82 -12.16 -4.67
CA ARG A 73 9.15 -12.04 -5.29
C ARG A 73 9.34 -10.73 -6.02
N LEU A 74 10.52 -10.13 -5.86
CA LEU A 74 11.00 -8.99 -6.61
C LEU A 74 11.20 -9.38 -8.07
N LEU A 75 10.61 -8.63 -8.97
CA LEU A 75 10.74 -8.83 -10.41
C LEU A 75 11.92 -8.02 -10.97
N GLY A 76 12.39 -8.44 -12.15
CA GLY A 76 13.48 -7.77 -12.86
C GLY A 76 13.13 -6.35 -13.32
N ALA A 77 14.15 -5.61 -13.75
CA ALA A 77 13.97 -4.26 -14.28
C ALA A 77 13.10 -4.27 -15.55
N GLY A 78 12.31 -3.20 -15.74
CA GLY A 78 11.49 -3.02 -16.95
C GLY A 78 10.12 -3.69 -16.93
N VAL A 79 9.79 -4.45 -15.87
CA VAL A 79 8.43 -4.99 -15.72
C VAL A 79 7.44 -3.85 -15.46
N HIS A 80 6.31 -3.91 -16.16
CA HIS A 80 5.19 -3.00 -15.95
C HIS A 80 4.29 -3.55 -14.84
N PRO A 81 4.06 -2.80 -13.75
CA PRO A 81 3.11 -3.21 -12.73
C PRO A 81 1.67 -3.14 -13.27
N ASP A 82 0.86 -4.10 -12.88
CA ASP A 82 -0.59 -4.10 -13.05
C ASP A 82 -1.32 -3.30 -11.96
N GLY A 83 -0.68 -3.15 -10.79
CA GLY A 83 -1.13 -2.30 -9.70
C GLY A 83 0.00 -1.68 -8.89
N PHE A 84 -0.34 -0.64 -8.14
CA PHE A 84 0.59 0.12 -7.31
C PHE A 84 0.15 0.07 -5.86
N LEU A 85 1.10 -0.21 -4.97
CA LEU A 85 0.88 -0.03 -3.53
C LEU A 85 1.09 1.44 -3.19
N VAL A 86 0.01 2.12 -2.81
CA VAL A 86 -0.05 3.56 -2.58
C VAL A 86 -0.31 3.84 -1.11
N VAL A 87 0.44 4.79 -0.54
CA VAL A 87 0.15 5.37 0.77
C VAL A 87 -0.42 6.77 0.56
N ALA A 88 -1.60 7.00 1.12
CA ALA A 88 -2.31 8.27 1.07
C ALA A 88 -2.53 8.80 2.48
N THR A 89 -2.32 10.10 2.69
CA THR A 89 -2.48 10.74 4.01
C THR A 89 -3.41 11.93 3.91
N SER A 90 -4.15 12.24 4.98
CA SER A 90 -5.01 13.43 4.98
C SER A 90 -4.23 14.74 4.83
N ALA A 91 -2.94 14.76 5.16
CA ALA A 91 -2.07 15.90 4.91
C ALA A 91 -1.83 16.16 3.40
N LEU A 92 -1.87 15.11 2.59
CA LEU A 92 -1.62 15.20 1.14
C LEU A 92 -2.90 15.41 0.33
N MET A 93 -3.99 14.78 0.75
CA MET A 93 -5.22 14.70 -0.06
C MET A 93 -6.49 15.10 0.70
N GLY A 94 -6.40 15.54 1.95
CA GLY A 94 -7.59 15.79 2.76
C GLY A 94 -8.25 14.51 3.28
N HIS A 95 -9.39 14.65 3.93
CA HIS A 95 -10.07 13.52 4.55
C HIS A 95 -10.84 12.69 3.55
N VAL A 96 -10.75 11.37 3.71
CA VAL A 96 -11.55 10.40 2.96
C VAL A 96 -12.61 9.83 3.87
N ASN A 97 -13.86 9.88 3.42
CA ASN A 97 -14.98 9.22 4.07
C ASN A 97 -15.01 7.75 3.67
N VAL A 98 -14.11 6.96 4.24
CA VAL A 98 -13.97 5.54 3.92
C VAL A 98 -15.28 4.80 4.20
N GLY A 99 -15.77 4.06 3.19
CA GLY A 99 -16.96 3.23 3.29
C GLY A 99 -18.25 3.87 2.78
N THR A 100 -18.23 5.14 2.34
CA THR A 100 -19.36 5.72 1.59
C THR A 100 -19.48 5.10 0.20
N GLU A 101 -20.47 5.51 -0.57
CA GLU A 101 -20.43 5.25 -2.02
C GLU A 101 -19.34 6.12 -2.66
N ASP A 102 -18.75 5.66 -3.78
CA ASP A 102 -17.84 6.42 -4.64
C ASP A 102 -16.64 7.12 -3.97
N TRP A 103 -16.16 6.64 -2.82
CA TRP A 103 -14.92 7.18 -2.22
C TRP A 103 -13.65 6.65 -2.88
N ARG A 104 -13.73 5.56 -3.67
CA ARG A 104 -12.62 4.98 -4.43
C ARG A 104 -13.10 4.31 -5.71
N SER A 105 -12.17 4.09 -6.63
CA SER A 105 -12.42 3.25 -7.80
C SER A 105 -12.74 1.80 -7.42
N PRO A 106 -13.55 1.07 -8.22
CA PRO A 106 -13.94 -0.31 -7.92
C PRO A 106 -12.76 -1.28 -7.79
N ASP A 107 -11.71 -1.08 -8.61
CA ASP A 107 -10.50 -1.88 -8.68
C ASP A 107 -9.47 -1.60 -7.58
N THR A 108 -9.73 -0.64 -6.69
CA THR A 108 -8.82 -0.30 -5.59
C THR A 108 -9.10 -1.15 -4.36
N TRP A 109 -8.10 -1.89 -3.87
CA TRP A 109 -8.21 -2.62 -2.61
C TRP A 109 -7.65 -1.80 -1.45
N LEU A 110 -8.48 -1.50 -0.44
CA LEU A 110 -8.02 -0.89 0.80
C LEU A 110 -7.34 -1.92 1.69
N LEU A 111 -6.01 -1.90 1.70
CA LEU A 111 -5.22 -2.85 2.47
C LEU A 111 -5.24 -2.51 3.97
N SER A 112 -4.99 -1.26 4.35
CA SER A 112 -5.00 -0.86 5.76
C SER A 112 -5.37 0.61 5.92
N PHE A 113 -6.05 0.95 7.01
CA PHE A 113 -6.48 2.31 7.30
C PHE A 113 -6.34 2.61 8.79
N SER A 114 -5.70 3.73 9.08
CA SER A 114 -5.41 4.22 10.43
C SER A 114 -5.91 5.65 10.57
N GLU A 115 -6.57 5.94 11.69
CA GLU A 115 -7.06 7.29 11.98
C GLU A 115 -6.85 7.67 13.45
N CYS A 116 -6.26 8.85 13.68
CA CYS A 116 -6.11 9.39 15.02
C CYS A 116 -5.99 10.91 15.00
N ALA A 117 -6.69 11.57 15.92
CA ALA A 117 -6.61 13.02 16.13
C ALA A 117 -6.80 13.84 14.84
N GLY A 118 -7.79 13.44 14.02
CA GLY A 118 -8.06 14.09 12.74
C GLY A 118 -6.99 13.86 11.67
N ASN A 119 -6.09 12.89 11.83
CA ASN A 119 -5.14 12.49 10.79
C ASN A 119 -5.50 11.09 10.29
N GLN A 120 -5.37 10.89 8.98
CA GLN A 120 -5.63 9.62 8.31
C GLN A 120 -4.39 9.16 7.55
N GLU A 121 -4.14 7.84 7.58
CA GLU A 121 -3.21 7.17 6.68
C GLU A 121 -3.83 5.89 6.12
N MET A 122 -3.81 5.77 4.80
CA MET A 122 -4.40 4.68 4.04
C MET A 122 -3.31 4.01 3.20
N MET A 123 -3.31 2.68 3.19
CA MET A 123 -2.51 1.86 2.29
C MET A 123 -3.44 1.13 1.34
N LEU A 124 -3.27 1.36 0.05
CA LEU A 124 -4.18 0.92 -1.00
C LEU A 124 -3.38 0.17 -2.08
N LEU A 125 -3.93 -0.91 -2.61
CA LEU A 125 -3.48 -1.49 -3.87
C LEU A 125 -4.40 -0.94 -4.97
N MET A 126 -3.85 -0.13 -5.87
CA MET A 126 -4.61 0.58 -6.90
C MET A 126 -4.23 0.09 -8.30
N GLY A 127 -5.22 -0.15 -9.15
CA GLY A 127 -4.97 -0.34 -10.59
C GLY A 127 -4.49 0.95 -11.27
N THR A 128 -4.00 0.83 -12.50
CA THR A 128 -3.41 1.96 -13.26
C THR A 128 -4.38 3.13 -13.52
N GLN A 129 -5.69 2.90 -13.47
CA GLN A 129 -6.74 3.92 -13.61
C GLN A 129 -7.43 4.24 -12.27
N GLY A 130 -6.84 3.80 -11.16
CA GLY A 130 -7.42 3.92 -9.84
C GLY A 130 -7.56 5.38 -9.41
N TRP A 131 -8.57 5.65 -8.59
CA TRP A 131 -8.83 6.98 -8.05
C TRP A 131 -9.40 6.90 -6.63
N ILE A 132 -9.29 8.01 -5.89
CA ILE A 132 -9.82 8.18 -4.53
C ILE A 132 -10.51 9.55 -4.46
N HIS A 133 -11.66 9.61 -3.80
CA HIS A 133 -12.38 10.86 -3.52
C HIS A 133 -12.18 11.25 -2.05
N SER A 134 -11.78 12.50 -1.85
CA SER A 134 -11.60 13.15 -0.55
C SER A 134 -12.48 14.39 -0.42
N ASP A 135 -12.50 15.03 0.73
CA ASP A 135 -13.10 16.35 0.93
C ASP A 135 -12.48 17.46 0.06
N LEU A 136 -11.24 17.29 -0.43
CA LEU A 136 -10.60 18.21 -1.38
C LEU A 136 -10.96 17.91 -2.84
N GLY A 137 -11.60 16.78 -3.12
CA GLY A 137 -12.00 16.31 -4.45
C GLY A 137 -11.35 14.99 -4.86
N ARG A 138 -11.35 14.69 -6.16
CA ARG A 138 -10.87 13.42 -6.71
C ARG A 138 -9.36 13.45 -7.00
N PHE A 139 -8.66 12.43 -6.55
CA PHE A 139 -7.26 12.15 -6.84
C PHE A 139 -7.15 10.90 -7.72
N VAL A 140 -6.43 10.99 -8.83
CA VAL A 140 -6.25 9.89 -9.78
C VAL A 140 -4.81 9.42 -9.75
N LEU A 141 -4.62 8.11 -9.80
CA LEU A 141 -3.30 7.51 -9.93
C LEU A 141 -2.75 7.80 -11.33
N LYS A 142 -1.57 8.42 -11.38
CA LYS A 142 -0.86 8.71 -12.62
C LYS A 142 0.48 7.97 -12.62
N PRO A 143 0.58 6.85 -13.35
CA PRO A 143 1.86 6.22 -13.65
C PRO A 143 2.80 7.21 -14.36
N SER A 144 4.11 7.04 -14.19
CA SER A 144 5.09 7.86 -14.89
C SER A 144 5.15 7.51 -16.37
N GLU A 145 5.23 8.53 -17.23
CA GLU A 145 5.42 8.36 -18.68
C GLU A 145 6.86 7.94 -19.03
N LEU A 146 7.82 8.23 -18.15
CA LEU A 146 9.25 7.97 -18.38
C LEU A 146 9.67 6.58 -17.93
N ARG A 147 9.03 6.05 -16.88
CA ARG A 147 9.36 4.76 -16.27
C ARG A 147 8.08 4.07 -15.82
N PRO A 148 7.95 2.74 -15.96
CA PRO A 148 6.67 2.09 -15.71
C PRO A 148 6.35 1.84 -14.23
N TRP A 149 7.34 1.85 -13.34
CA TRP A 149 7.18 1.49 -11.92
C TRP A 149 6.87 2.64 -10.95
N PRO A 150 7.17 3.93 -11.21
CA PRO A 150 6.72 5.02 -10.36
C PRO A 150 5.30 5.44 -10.75
N ALA A 151 4.47 5.74 -9.75
CA ALA A 151 3.19 6.42 -9.93
C ALA A 151 2.99 7.46 -8.81
N ARG A 152 2.11 8.42 -9.06
CA ARG A 152 1.70 9.42 -8.06
C ARG A 152 0.21 9.61 -8.06
N LEU A 153 -0.36 9.90 -6.89
CA LEU A 153 -1.70 10.48 -6.83
C LEU A 153 -1.64 11.94 -7.26
N ALA A 154 -2.48 12.32 -8.21
CA ALA A 154 -2.58 13.68 -8.69
C ALA A 154 -4.02 14.17 -8.54
N PHE A 155 -4.18 15.39 -8.01
CA PHE A 155 -5.47 16.05 -7.95
C PHE A 155 -6.05 16.21 -9.35
N CYS A 156 -7.32 15.84 -9.53
CA CYS A 156 -8.07 16.07 -10.74
C CYS A 156 -8.93 17.33 -10.55
N ALA A 157 -8.49 18.45 -11.12
CA ALA A 157 -9.30 19.66 -11.12
C ALA A 157 -10.48 19.49 -12.09
N GLY A 158 -11.70 19.47 -11.56
CA GLY A 158 -12.94 19.48 -12.33
C GLY A 158 -13.88 18.32 -12.02
N GLU A 159 -14.73 18.51 -11.02
CA GLU A 159 -16.15 18.11 -11.05
C GLU A 159 -16.99 19.35 -10.70
#